data_AF-A0AAW2X4M2-F1
#
_entry.id   AF-A0AAW2X4M2-F1
#
_cell.length_a   1.000
_cell.length_b   1.000
_cell.length_c   1.000
_cell.angle_alpha   90.00
_cell.angle_beta   90.00
_cell.angle_gamma   90.00
#
_symmetry.space_group_name_H-M   'P 1'
#
loop_
_entity.id
_entity.type
_entity.pdbx_description
1 polymer ?
#
loop_
_entity_poly.entity_id
_entity_poly.type
_entity_poly.pdbx_seq_one_letter_code
_entity_poly.pdbx_strand_id
1 'polypeptide(L)'
;MTAHPKIDQETGEAFAYRCHPLWPFLTFFRFDSEGRKYKDVPIYSADRPTLAHDFAVTKNYAIFADVQIVMNLLWILREDPQSELIPLRCLD
;
A
#
# COMPACT_ATOMS: atom_id res chain seq x y z
N MET A 1 3.02 -5.06 -7.40
CA MET A 1 2.09 -5.58 -6.37
C MET A 1 2.90 -5.79 -5.09
N THR A 2 2.28 -5.78 -3.92
CA THR A 2 2.96 -6.09 -2.65
C THR A 2 3.69 -7.43 -2.70
N ALA A 3 4.82 -7.53 -1.99
CA ALA A 3 5.54 -8.79 -1.78
C ALA A 3 4.83 -9.70 -0.76
N HIS A 4 3.83 -9.19 -0.03
CA HIS A 4 3.12 -9.91 1.03
C HIS A 4 1.62 -10.09 0.71
N PRO A 5 1.23 -10.73 -0.41
CA PRO A 5 -0.18 -11.01 -0.68
C PRO A 5 -0.76 -11.95 0.38
N LYS A 6 -2.06 -11.84 0.64
CA LYS A 6 -2.77 -12.73 1.57
C LYS A 6 -3.75 -13.60 0.79
N ILE A 7 -3.73 -14.91 1.03
CA ILE A 7 -4.67 -15.86 0.43
C ILE A 7 -5.68 -16.25 1.49
N ASP A 8 -6.97 -16.07 1.18
CA ASP A 8 -8.05 -16.62 1.99
C ASP A 8 -8.15 -18.14 1.75
N GLN A 9 -8.08 -18.90 2.83
CA GLN A 9 -8.10 -20.36 2.79
C GLN A 9 -9.50 -20.93 2.51
N GLU A 10 -10.57 -20.18 2.81
CA GLU A 10 -11.95 -20.65 2.56
C GLU A 10 -12.33 -20.48 1.08
N THR A 11 -11.96 -19.36 0.48
CA THR A 11 -12.39 -18.99 -0.89
C THR A 11 -11.31 -19.21 -1.95
N GLY A 12 -10.05 -19.28 -1.55
CA GLY A 12 -8.91 -19.26 -2.47
C GLY A 12 -8.64 -17.90 -3.10
N GLU A 13 -9.31 -16.83 -2.65
CA GLU A 13 -9.06 -15.48 -3.15
C GLU A 13 -7.70 -14.95 -2.67
N ALA A 14 -6.98 -14.28 -3.57
CA ALA A 14 -5.71 -13.62 -3.24
C ALA A 14 -5.89 -12.11 -3.19
N PHE A 15 -5.59 -11.51 -2.04
CA PHE A 15 -5.67 -10.08 -1.78
C PHE A 15 -4.29 -9.45 -1.89
N ALA A 16 -4.21 -8.31 -2.56
CA ALA A 16 -2.98 -7.57 -2.75
C ALA A 16 -3.23 -6.06 -2.86
N TYR A 17 -2.16 -5.29 -2.76
CA TYR A 17 -2.21 -3.86 -3.05
C TYR A 17 -0.99 -3.42 -3.84
N ARG A 18 -0.98 -2.14 -4.20
CA ARG A 18 0.10 -1.47 -4.90
C ARG A 18 0.26 -0.05 -4.37
N CYS A 19 1.47 0.31 -3.99
CA CYS A 19 1.86 1.69 -3.70
C CYS A 19 2.33 2.39 -4.98
N HIS A 20 1.99 3.67 -5.13
CA HIS A 20 2.39 4.52 -6.24
C HIS A 20 2.99 5.85 -5.74
N PRO A 21 3.95 6.44 -6.47
CA PRO A 21 4.49 7.77 -6.15
C PRO A 21 3.53 8.90 -6.49
N LEU A 22 2.50 8.63 -7.29
CA LEU A 22 1.49 9.59 -7.73
C LEU A 22 0.10 9.13 -7.28
N TRP A 23 -0.81 10.09 -7.09
CA TRP A 23 -2.17 9.81 -6.66
C TRP A 23 -2.95 9.02 -7.72
N PRO A 24 -3.73 7.97 -7.35
CA PRO A 24 -3.92 7.43 -6.00
C PRO A 24 -2.70 6.64 -5.49
N PHE A 25 -2.22 7.02 -4.30
CA PHE A 25 -0.98 6.50 -3.72
C PHE A 25 -1.06 5.03 -3.31
N LEU A 26 -2.26 4.54 -2.99
CA LEU A 26 -2.49 3.18 -2.55
C LEU A 26 -3.72 2.61 -3.26
N THR A 27 -3.55 1.44 -3.88
CA THR A 27 -4.62 0.75 -4.61
C THR A 27 -4.71 -0.69 -4.16
N PHE A 28 -5.88 -1.11 -3.71
CA PHE A 28 -6.19 -2.48 -3.29
C PHE A 28 -6.89 -3.25 -4.41
N PHE A 29 -6.62 -4.55 -4.53
CA PHE A 29 -7.28 -5.42 -5.49
C PHE A 29 -7.21 -6.88 -5.04
N ARG A 30 -8.02 -7.73 -5.66
CA ARG A 30 -8.03 -9.16 -5.41
C ARG A 30 -8.08 -9.96 -6.69
N PHE A 31 -7.70 -11.23 -6.58
CA PHE A 31 -7.86 -12.25 -7.60
C PHE A 31 -8.79 -13.33 -7.04
N ASP A 32 -9.65 -13.91 -7.88
CA ASP A 32 -10.33 -15.15 -7.49
C ASP A 32 -9.37 -16.36 -7.52
N SER A 33 -9.90 -17.51 -7.12
CA SER A 33 -9.18 -18.79 -7.08
C SER A 33 -8.70 -19.28 -8.45
N GLU A 34 -9.23 -18.74 -9.55
CA GLU A 34 -8.77 -19.01 -10.92
C GLU A 34 -7.73 -18.01 -11.41
N GLY A 35 -7.31 -17.06 -10.56
CA GLY A 35 -6.33 -16.04 -10.88
C GLY A 35 -6.90 -14.87 -11.69
N ARG A 36 -8.23 -14.73 -11.80
CA ARG A 36 -8.84 -13.60 -12.51
C ARG A 36 -8.82 -12.37 -11.59
N LYS A 37 -8.21 -11.29 -12.07
CA LYS A 37 -8.10 -10.04 -11.32
C LYS A 37 -9.43 -9.29 -11.33
N TYR A 38 -9.87 -8.85 -10.15
CA TYR A 38 -11.01 -7.94 -9.98
C TYR A 38 -10.57 -6.49 -10.17
N LYS A 39 -11.56 -5.58 -10.23
CA LYS A 39 -11.30 -4.15 -10.40
C LYS A 39 -10.47 -3.60 -9.24
N ASP A 40 -9.61 -2.65 -9.58
CA ASP A 40 -8.81 -1.89 -8.63
C ASP A 40 -9.71 -0.99 -7.76
N VAL A 41 -9.43 -0.96 -6.46
CA VAL A 41 -10.10 -0.14 -5.45
C VAL A 41 -9.08 0.87 -4.91
N PRO A 42 -9.12 2.15 -5.34
CA PRO A 42 -8.22 3.16 -4.83
C PRO A 42 -8.58 3.53 -3.38
N ILE A 43 -7.56 3.66 -2.53
CA ILE A 43 -7.71 4.08 -1.13
C ILE A 43 -7.43 5.58 -1.04
N TYR A 44 -8.48 6.38 -1.20
CA TYR A 44 -8.36 7.84 -1.27
C TYR A 44 -7.98 8.51 0.06
N SER A 45 -8.16 7.83 1.18
CA SER A 45 -7.74 8.32 2.50
C SER A 45 -6.24 8.24 2.74
N ALA A 46 -5.48 7.51 1.90
CA ALA A 46 -4.03 7.57 1.91
C ALA A 46 -3.61 8.90 1.29
N ASP A 47 -3.22 9.86 2.13
CA ASP A 47 -2.93 11.25 1.75
C ASP A 47 -1.49 11.47 1.26
N ARG A 48 -0.63 10.45 1.39
CA ARG A 48 0.79 10.49 1.03
C ARG A 48 1.25 9.15 0.43
N PRO A 49 2.36 9.14 -0.34
CA PRO A 49 2.95 7.92 -0.91
C PRO A 49 3.65 7.06 0.16
N THR A 50 2.86 6.49 1.06
CA THR A 50 3.35 5.64 2.16
C THR A 50 3.90 4.31 1.65
N LEU A 51 5.05 3.90 2.18
CA LEU A 51 5.68 2.61 1.90
C LEU A 51 5.25 1.56 2.93
N ALA A 52 3.94 1.38 3.10
CA ALA A 52 3.41 0.29 3.90
C ALA A 52 3.95 -1.03 3.32
N HIS A 53 4.74 -1.75 4.11
CA HIS A 53 5.44 -2.95 3.66
C HIS A 53 4.52 -4.17 3.62
N ASP A 54 3.64 -4.29 4.61
CA ASP A 54 2.66 -5.36 4.74
C ASP A 54 1.29 -4.78 5.14
N PHE A 55 0.27 -5.62 5.06
CA PHE A 55 -1.11 -5.35 5.41
C PHE A 55 -1.75 -6.60 6.03
N ALA A 56 -2.90 -6.45 6.66
CA ALA A 56 -3.66 -7.58 7.18
C ALA A 56 -5.00 -7.72 6.47
N VAL A 57 -5.52 -8.95 6.38
CA VAL A 57 -6.85 -9.25 5.88
C VAL A 57 -7.58 -10.08 6.91
N THR A 58 -8.85 -9.74 7.11
CA THR A 58 -9.82 -10.50 7.92
C THR A 58 -10.98 -10.90 7.01
N LYS A 59 -11.97 -11.61 7.56
CA LYS A 59 -13.18 -11.99 6.81
C LYS A 59 -13.86 -10.82 6.09
N ASN A 60 -13.82 -9.61 6.68
CA ASN A 60 -14.58 -8.46 6.17
C ASN A 60 -13.74 -7.19 5.94
N TYR A 61 -12.46 -7.19 6.32
CA TYR A 61 -11.64 -5.98 6.30
C TYR A 61 -10.24 -6.25 5.77
N ALA A 62 -9.76 -5.35 4.91
CA ALA A 62 -8.34 -5.15 4.66
C ALA A 62 -7.85 -3.99 5.53
N ILE A 63 -6.74 -4.20 6.24
CA ILE A 63 -6.18 -3.27 7.22
C ILE A 63 -4.80 -2.85 6.74
N PHE A 64 -4.60 -1.55 6.56
CA PHE A 64 -3.33 -0.94 6.16
C PHE A 64 -2.80 -0.11 7.32
N ALA A 65 -1.54 -0.34 7.70
CA ALA A 65 -0.87 0.52 8.67
C ALA A 65 -0.41 1.80 7.99
N ASP A 66 -0.80 2.95 8.54
CA ASP A 66 -0.21 4.23 8.17
C ASP A 66 1.15 4.35 8.86
N VAL A 67 2.22 4.29 8.08
CA VAL A 67 3.60 4.29 8.57
C VAL A 67 4.31 5.58 8.20
N GLN A 68 5.34 5.94 8.97
CA GLN A 68 6.10 7.18 8.79
C GLN A 68 7.09 7.15 7.61
N ILE A 69 7.25 5.98 6.97
CA ILE A 69 8.13 5.79 5.81
C ILE A 69 7.35 6.16 4.54
N VAL A 70 7.84 7.16 3.81
CA VAL A 70 7.17 7.70 2.62
C VAL A 70 8.15 7.83 1.46
N MET A 71 7.62 7.70 0.25
CA MET A 71 8.39 7.88 -0.97
C MET A 71 8.23 9.31 -1.50
N ASN A 72 9.25 10.15 -1.37
CA ASN A 72 9.24 11.47 -1.98
C ASN A 72 9.91 11.46 -3.36
N LEU A 73 9.11 11.54 -4.42
CA LEU A 73 9.60 11.52 -5.81
C LEU A 73 10.64 12.63 -6.08
N LEU A 74 10.47 13.82 -5.53
CA LEU A 74 11.41 14.93 -5.74
C LEU A 74 12.76 14.67 -5.05
N TRP A 75 12.76 14.02 -3.89
CA TRP A 75 13.97 13.66 -3.16
C TRP A 75 14.74 12.55 -3.87
N ILE A 76 14.02 11.56 -4.42
CA ILE A 76 14.61 10.51 -5.27
C ILE A 76 15.31 11.11 -6.48
N LEU A 77 14.64 12.04 -7.19
CA LEU A 77 15.23 12.71 -8.36
C LEU A 77 16.44 13.59 -8.03
N ARG A 78 16.59 13.98 -6.76
CA ARG A 78 17.71 14.80 -6.26
C ARG A 78 18.79 13.98 -5.56
N GLU A 79 18.66 12.65 -5.55
CA GLU A 79 19.57 11.73 -4.84
C GLU A 79 19.74 12.08 -3.35
N ASP A 80 18.68 12.57 -2.70
CA ASP A 80 18.71 12.92 -1.28
C ASP A 80 18.73 11.65 -0.39
N PRO A 81 19.75 11.45 0.46
CA PRO A 81 19.85 10.28 1.32
C PRO A 81 18.78 10.21 2.43
N GLN A 82 17.98 11.26 2.64
CA GLN A 82 16.82 11.26 3.56
C GLN A 82 15.48 11.03 2.84
N SER A 83 15.50 10.53 1.59
CA SER A 83 14.33 10.46 0.71
C SER A 83 13.15 9.59 1.19
N GLU A 84 13.34 8.80 2.25
CA GLU A 84 12.39 7.78 2.73
C GLU A 84 11.75 8.07 4.10
N LEU A 85 12.26 9.07 4.83
CA LEU A 85 11.79 9.37 6.18
C LEU A 85 11.13 10.75 6.21
N ILE A 86 9.90 10.82 6.72
CA ILE A 86 9.39 12.11 7.18
C ILE A 86 10.27 12.51 8.39
N PRO A 87 10.94 13.68 8.39
CA PRO A 87 11.57 14.15 9.61
C PRO A 87 10.47 14.21 10.66
N LEU A 88 10.67 13.54 11.80
CA LEU A 88 9.76 13.57 12.95
C LEU A 88 9.43 15.02 13.29
N ARG A 89 8.40 15.60 12.66
CA ARG A 89 7.67 16.68 13.26
C ARG A 89 6.92 15.99 14.37
N CYS A 90 7.46 16.10 15.59
CA CYS A 90 6.62 16.04 16.78
C CYS A 90 5.34 16.78 16.42
N LEU A 91 4.22 16.08 16.54
CA LEU A 91 2.91 16.72 16.50
C LEU A 91 2.91 17.69 17.69
N ASP A 92 3.24 18.95 17.44
CA ASP A 92 2.88 20.08 18.30
C ASP A 92 1.42 20.43 18.06
#